data_AF-A0A382WF89-F1
#
_entry.id   AF-A0A382WF89-F1
#
_cell.length_a   1.000
_cell.length_b   1.000
_cell.length_c   1.000
_cell.angle_alpha   90.00
_cell.angle_beta   90.00
_cell.angle_gamma   90.00
#
_symmetry.space_group_name_H-M   'P 1'
#
loop_
_entity.id
_entity.type
_entity.pdbx_description
1 polymer ?
#
loop_
_entity_poly.entity_id
_entity_poly.type
_entity_poly.pdbx_seq_one_letter_code
_entity_poly.pdbx_strand_id
1 'polypeptide(L)'
;GKYIYGDRKKLRKKFKKDKKGYQKAKDKLKHETGQKFWKNLELSIRHKEAVASNVPVLTRLWYFWGNHFTISDKDHLKDYTTGAYHRETIRSNLNQTFEKMVYDATTSWAMILHLDNTDNEGPNSKGALEPWRKKENKPATINENHARELLELHTVSPNAGYTQEDIIQLAYIMTGWQHKWNNRSLETGDVWFEPKVHQPGKKVVFNKEYKSGRKGLSKVIKDLANHPSCREFIAIKLCRHFITDEPTKEMIKPIIIAWEKSGGFLPEVHKAAIKVAF
;
A
#
# COMPACT_ATOMS: atom_id res chain seq x y z
N GLY A 1 -9.31 13.79 -15.20
CA GLY A 1 -10.46 14.65 -14.82
C GLY A 1 -11.74 14.35 -15.59
N LYS A 2 -11.80 14.65 -16.90
CA LYS A 2 -13.05 14.62 -17.70
C LYS A 2 -13.79 13.28 -17.69
N TYR A 3 -13.06 12.17 -17.80
CA TYR A 3 -13.63 10.81 -17.71
C TYR A 3 -14.27 10.55 -16.34
N ILE A 4 -13.48 10.70 -15.27
CA ILE A 4 -13.89 10.44 -13.88
C ILE A 4 -15.15 11.25 -13.52
N TYR A 5 -15.15 12.55 -13.83
CA TYR A 5 -16.30 13.42 -13.59
C TYR A 5 -17.53 12.96 -14.40
N GLY A 6 -17.35 12.70 -15.70
CA GLY A 6 -18.43 12.22 -16.57
C GLY A 6 -19.05 10.91 -16.06
N ASP A 7 -18.22 9.93 -15.69
CA ASP A 7 -18.70 8.65 -15.16
C ASP A 7 -19.39 8.82 -13.81
N ARG A 8 -18.66 9.34 -12.82
CA ARG A 8 -19.10 9.34 -11.41
C ARG A 8 -20.21 10.34 -11.11
N LYS A 9 -20.21 11.53 -11.74
CA LYS A 9 -21.19 12.59 -11.45
C LYS A 9 -22.35 12.67 -12.44
N LYS A 10 -22.15 12.29 -13.72
CA LYS A 10 -23.21 12.31 -14.73
C LYS A 10 -23.80 10.93 -14.99
N LEU A 11 -22.99 9.97 -15.43
CA LEU A 11 -23.49 8.67 -15.90
C LEU A 11 -24.08 7.81 -14.77
N ARG A 12 -23.39 7.67 -13.63
CA ARG A 12 -23.91 6.90 -12.48
C ARG A 12 -25.26 7.41 -11.98
N LYS A 13 -25.46 8.74 -11.95
CA LYS A 13 -26.74 9.35 -11.55
C LYS A 13 -27.81 9.16 -12.62
N LYS A 14 -27.48 9.38 -13.89
CA LYS A 14 -28.40 9.26 -15.03
C LYS A 14 -28.91 7.83 -15.22
N PHE A 15 -28.06 6.82 -15.04
CA PHE A 15 -28.35 5.42 -15.31
C PHE A 15 -28.49 4.57 -14.03
N LYS A 16 -28.85 5.18 -12.89
CA LYS A 16 -28.92 4.51 -11.57
C LYS A 16 -29.76 3.21 -11.58
N LYS A 17 -30.80 3.15 -12.43
CA LYS A 17 -31.70 1.99 -12.58
C LYS A 17 -31.47 1.18 -13.86
N ASP A 18 -30.50 1.55 -14.69
CA ASP A 18 -30.23 0.90 -15.99
C ASP A 18 -28.76 0.52 -16.12
N LYS A 19 -28.45 -0.70 -15.70
CA LYS A 19 -27.07 -1.23 -15.74
C LYS A 19 -26.54 -1.34 -17.18
N LYS A 20 -27.38 -1.71 -18.15
CA LYS A 20 -26.96 -1.91 -19.55
C LYS A 20 -26.70 -0.57 -20.24
N GLY A 21 -27.60 0.41 -20.07
CA GLY A 21 -27.38 1.76 -20.59
C GLY A 21 -26.22 2.47 -19.91
N TYR A 22 -26.01 2.26 -18.60
CA TYR A 22 -24.82 2.74 -17.90
C TYR A 22 -23.55 2.23 -18.55
N GLN A 23 -23.46 0.92 -18.82
CA GLN A 23 -22.28 0.32 -19.44
C GLN A 23 -22.02 0.88 -20.85
N LYS A 24 -23.06 0.97 -21.70
CA LYS A 24 -22.95 1.51 -23.07
C LYS A 24 -22.50 2.98 -23.07
N ALA A 25 -23.08 3.80 -22.19
CA ALA A 25 -22.70 5.21 -22.06
C ALA A 25 -21.29 5.39 -21.48
N LYS A 26 -20.91 4.54 -20.52
CA LYS A 26 -19.57 4.53 -19.94
C LYS A 26 -18.52 4.16 -21.00
N ASP A 27 -18.80 3.17 -21.84
CA ASP A 27 -17.88 2.79 -22.92
C ASP A 27 -17.76 3.87 -24.00
N LYS A 28 -18.87 4.52 -24.39
CA LYS A 28 -18.81 5.69 -25.28
C LYS A 28 -17.94 6.80 -24.67
N LEU A 29 -18.14 7.13 -23.40
CA LEU A 29 -17.33 8.13 -22.69
C LEU A 29 -15.84 7.75 -22.66
N LYS A 30 -15.49 6.46 -22.50
CA LYS A 30 -14.10 6.00 -22.57
C LYS A 30 -13.48 6.29 -23.94
N HIS A 31 -14.23 6.03 -25.02
CA HIS A 31 -13.77 6.30 -26.38
C HIS A 31 -13.59 7.80 -26.63
N GLU A 32 -14.57 8.63 -26.27
CA GLU A 32 -14.51 10.09 -26.43
C GLU A 32 -13.39 10.75 -25.63
N THR A 33 -13.06 10.20 -24.46
CA THR A 33 -12.04 10.78 -23.56
C THR A 33 -10.66 10.19 -23.74
N GLY A 34 -10.47 9.24 -24.66
CA GLY A 34 -9.16 8.64 -24.87
C GLY A 34 -8.78 7.56 -23.85
N GLN A 35 -9.65 7.22 -22.87
CA GLN A 35 -9.27 6.40 -21.70
C GLN A 35 -8.75 5.01 -22.08
N LYS A 36 -9.24 4.42 -23.18
CA LYS A 36 -8.73 3.13 -23.69
C LYS A 36 -7.45 3.23 -24.50
N PHE A 37 -7.12 4.40 -25.04
CA PHE A 37 -6.05 4.58 -26.02
C PHE A 37 -4.68 4.81 -25.37
N TRP A 38 -4.65 5.29 -24.12
CA TRP A 38 -3.42 5.57 -23.37
C TRP A 38 -3.17 4.53 -22.28
N LYS A 39 -3.18 3.24 -22.64
CA LYS A 39 -2.83 2.18 -21.69
C LYS A 39 -1.37 2.35 -21.25
N ASN A 40 -1.12 2.12 -19.97
CA ASN A 40 0.22 2.17 -19.42
C ASN A 40 1.14 1.14 -20.14
N LEU A 41 2.32 1.59 -20.58
CA LEU A 41 3.34 0.76 -21.21
C LEU A 41 4.13 -0.10 -20.20
N GLU A 42 3.74 -0.09 -18.92
CA GLU A 42 4.45 -0.79 -17.85
C GLU A 42 4.69 -2.27 -18.16
N LEU A 43 3.73 -2.96 -18.80
CA LEU A 43 3.92 -4.36 -19.20
C LEU A 43 5.05 -4.50 -20.22
N SER A 44 5.10 -3.63 -21.23
CA SER A 44 6.17 -3.63 -22.24
C SER A 44 7.52 -3.28 -21.62
N ILE A 45 7.57 -2.30 -20.71
CA ILE A 45 8.79 -1.91 -19.99
C ILE A 45 9.29 -3.09 -19.15
N ARG A 46 8.42 -3.72 -18.36
CA ARG A 46 8.77 -4.87 -17.54
C ARG A 46 9.20 -6.06 -18.40
N HIS A 47 8.51 -6.34 -19.50
CA HIS A 47 8.93 -7.41 -20.40
C HIS A 47 10.33 -7.13 -20.99
N LYS A 48 10.59 -5.90 -21.44
CA LYS A 48 11.90 -5.51 -21.95
C LYS A 48 13.00 -5.61 -20.88
N GLU A 49 12.74 -5.14 -19.67
CA GLU A 49 13.68 -5.22 -18.55
C GLU A 49 13.92 -6.69 -18.14
N ALA A 50 12.91 -7.57 -18.21
CA ALA A 50 13.08 -8.98 -17.89
C ALA A 50 14.00 -9.71 -18.89
N VAL A 51 13.92 -9.36 -20.17
CA VAL A 51 14.60 -10.08 -21.26
C VAL A 51 15.95 -9.45 -21.63
N ALA A 52 16.09 -8.12 -21.51
CA ALA A 52 17.20 -7.39 -22.10
C ALA A 52 17.91 -6.41 -21.13
N SER A 53 17.61 -6.46 -19.83
CA SER A 53 18.27 -5.58 -18.87
C SER A 53 19.70 -6.00 -18.58
N ASN A 54 20.60 -5.03 -18.46
CA ASN A 54 21.98 -5.25 -18.02
C ASN A 54 22.09 -5.45 -16.50
N VAL A 55 20.99 -5.36 -15.76
CA VAL A 55 20.92 -5.55 -14.29
C VAL A 55 19.82 -6.57 -13.91
N PRO A 56 19.86 -7.81 -14.44
CA PRO A 56 18.75 -8.77 -14.35
C PRO A 56 18.37 -9.14 -12.91
N VAL A 57 19.34 -9.20 -12.00
CA VAL A 57 19.10 -9.46 -10.57
C VAL A 57 18.26 -8.34 -9.94
N LEU A 58 18.61 -7.08 -10.20
CA LEU A 58 17.88 -5.93 -9.68
C LEU A 58 16.46 -5.85 -10.26
N THR A 59 16.30 -6.19 -11.54
CA THR A 59 14.98 -6.28 -12.19
C THR A 59 14.12 -7.38 -11.56
N ARG A 60 14.69 -8.55 -11.26
CA ARG A 60 13.95 -9.63 -10.58
C ARG A 60 13.56 -9.24 -9.16
N LEU A 61 14.44 -8.55 -8.42
CA LEU A 61 14.11 -7.99 -7.10
C LEU A 61 13.01 -6.93 -7.18
N TRP A 62 13.02 -6.07 -8.21
CA TRP A 62 11.93 -5.13 -8.45
C TRP A 62 10.58 -5.83 -8.58
N TYR A 63 10.51 -6.97 -9.29
CA TYR A 63 9.28 -7.74 -9.42
C TYR A 63 8.89 -8.45 -8.14
N PHE A 64 9.86 -8.98 -7.39
CA PHE A 64 9.63 -9.54 -6.08
C PHE A 64 8.94 -8.52 -5.16
N TRP A 65 9.46 -7.30 -5.07
CA TRP A 65 8.89 -6.26 -4.21
C TRP A 65 7.57 -5.70 -4.73
N GLY A 66 7.42 -5.58 -6.06
CA GLY A 66 6.13 -5.21 -6.66
C GLY A 66 5.03 -6.25 -6.39
N ASN A 67 5.40 -7.52 -6.28
CA ASN A 67 4.48 -8.58 -5.85
C ASN A 67 4.26 -8.59 -4.33
N HIS A 68 5.27 -8.22 -3.54
CA HIS A 68 5.15 -8.13 -2.09
C HIS A 68 4.16 -7.04 -1.65
N PHE A 69 4.23 -5.86 -2.27
CA PHE A 69 3.30 -4.75 -2.04
C PHE A 69 2.33 -4.61 -3.21
N THR A 70 1.64 -5.70 -3.53
CA THR A 70 0.73 -5.77 -4.68
C THR A 70 -0.45 -4.80 -4.53
N ILE A 71 -1.02 -4.40 -5.67
CA ILE A 71 -2.25 -3.61 -5.73
C ILE A 71 -3.22 -4.27 -6.70
N SER A 72 -4.51 -4.27 -6.35
CA SER A 72 -5.57 -4.82 -7.20
C SER A 72 -6.02 -3.83 -8.28
N ASP A 73 -6.67 -4.37 -9.32
CA ASP A 73 -7.31 -3.57 -10.36
C ASP A 73 -8.63 -2.96 -9.86
N LYS A 74 -8.50 -1.89 -9.07
CA LYS A 74 -9.61 -1.17 -8.44
C LYS A 74 -9.65 0.28 -8.91
N ASP A 75 -10.85 0.80 -9.17
CA ASP A 75 -11.10 2.21 -9.50
C ASP A 75 -10.16 2.82 -10.56
N HIS A 76 -9.80 2.05 -11.59
CA HIS A 76 -8.89 2.46 -12.67
C HIS A 76 -7.42 2.68 -12.24
N LEU A 77 -7.00 2.14 -11.10
CA LEU A 77 -5.59 2.18 -10.63
C LEU A 77 -4.59 1.76 -11.72
N LYS A 78 -4.90 0.69 -12.46
CA LYS A 78 -4.02 0.17 -13.53
C LYS A 78 -3.81 1.15 -14.69
N ASP A 79 -4.77 2.02 -14.93
CA ASP A 79 -4.75 2.89 -16.11
C ASP A 79 -3.71 4.00 -15.95
N TYR A 80 -3.45 4.45 -14.71
CA TYR A 80 -2.63 5.64 -14.45
C TYR A 80 -1.54 5.45 -13.39
N THR A 81 -1.75 4.61 -12.39
CA THR A 81 -0.96 4.65 -11.15
C THR A 81 0.01 3.48 -11.02
N THR A 82 -0.33 2.28 -11.52
CA THR A 82 0.51 1.07 -11.30
C THR A 82 1.96 1.24 -11.74
N GLY A 83 2.20 1.82 -12.93
CA GLY A 83 3.58 2.04 -13.39
C GLY A 83 4.34 3.06 -12.55
N ALA A 84 3.71 4.19 -12.20
CA ALA A 84 4.33 5.19 -11.33
C ALA A 84 4.63 4.59 -9.94
N TYR A 85 3.68 3.87 -9.34
CA TYR A 85 3.88 3.17 -8.07
C TYR A 85 5.08 2.20 -8.12
N HIS A 86 5.18 1.39 -9.17
CA HIS A 86 6.31 0.48 -9.31
C HIS A 86 7.66 1.19 -9.48
N ARG A 87 7.72 2.32 -10.17
CA ARG A 87 8.98 3.04 -10.43
C ARG A 87 9.37 3.98 -9.31
N GLU A 88 8.42 4.73 -8.78
CA GLU A 88 8.62 5.86 -7.87
C GLU A 88 8.44 5.46 -6.40
N THR A 89 7.78 4.35 -6.11
CA THR A 89 7.65 3.79 -4.76
C THR A 89 8.48 2.53 -4.58
N ILE A 90 8.33 1.53 -5.46
CA ILE A 90 9.02 0.25 -5.27
C ILE A 90 10.47 0.31 -5.74
N ARG A 91 10.72 0.62 -7.02
CA ARG A 91 12.07 0.62 -7.61
C ARG A 91 12.99 1.66 -6.94
N SER A 92 12.47 2.84 -6.62
CA SER A 92 13.19 3.90 -5.92
C SER A 92 13.67 3.50 -4.51
N ASN A 93 13.02 2.53 -3.87
CA ASN A 93 13.38 2.07 -2.54
C ASN A 93 14.27 0.83 -2.54
N LEU A 94 14.63 0.24 -3.69
CA LEU A 94 15.50 -0.95 -3.75
C LEU A 94 16.89 -0.71 -3.14
N ASN A 95 17.33 0.54 -3.07
CA ASN A 95 18.59 0.96 -2.45
C ASN A 95 18.41 1.64 -1.09
N GLN A 96 17.29 1.40 -0.40
CA GLN A 96 16.93 2.00 0.89
C GLN A 96 16.74 0.92 1.95
N THR A 97 16.31 1.30 3.16
CA THR A 97 15.91 0.33 4.19
C THR A 97 14.52 -0.25 3.91
N PHE A 98 14.27 -1.46 4.37
CA PHE A 98 12.93 -2.06 4.30
C PHE A 98 11.89 -1.22 5.04
N GLU A 99 12.24 -0.64 6.20
CA GLU A 99 11.40 0.32 6.92
C GLU A 99 10.93 1.46 6.00
N LYS A 100 11.85 2.05 5.22
CA LYS A 100 11.51 3.13 4.29
C LYS A 100 10.62 2.63 3.15
N MET A 101 10.91 1.46 2.58
CA MET A 101 10.07 0.86 1.54
C MET A 101 8.64 0.61 2.04
N VAL A 102 8.47 0.03 3.23
CA VAL A 102 7.16 -0.21 3.84
C VAL A 102 6.42 1.10 4.08
N TYR A 103 7.09 2.12 4.63
CA TYR A 103 6.48 3.43 4.85
C TYR A 103 6.01 4.10 3.55
N ASP A 104 6.87 4.12 2.53
CA ASP A 104 6.56 4.73 1.24
C ASP A 104 5.46 3.94 0.50
N ALA A 105 5.46 2.60 0.57
CA ALA A 105 4.39 1.77 0.01
C ALA A 105 3.06 2.03 0.73
N THR A 106 3.04 1.96 2.06
CA THR A 106 1.86 2.19 2.91
C THR A 106 1.25 3.58 2.68
N THR A 107 2.09 4.60 2.50
CA THR A 107 1.62 5.99 2.30
C THR A 107 1.54 6.39 0.83
N SER A 108 1.78 5.46 -0.10
CA SER A 108 1.66 5.74 -1.53
C SER A 108 0.22 6.01 -1.92
N TRP A 109 0.02 6.86 -2.93
CA TRP A 109 -1.32 7.14 -3.45
C TRP A 109 -2.05 5.86 -3.88
N ALA A 110 -1.31 4.93 -4.50
CA ALA A 110 -1.83 3.65 -4.97
C ALA A 110 -2.35 2.78 -3.84
N MET A 111 -1.55 2.62 -2.77
CA MET A 111 -1.90 1.75 -1.64
C MET A 111 -3.05 2.32 -0.81
N ILE A 112 -3.06 3.64 -0.57
CA ILE A 112 -4.17 4.32 0.11
C ILE A 112 -5.50 4.12 -0.63
N LEU A 113 -5.50 4.14 -1.97
CA LEU A 113 -6.69 3.84 -2.77
C LEU A 113 -7.03 2.35 -2.80
N HIS A 114 -6.02 1.49 -2.98
CA HIS A 114 -6.18 0.05 -3.06
C HIS A 114 -6.92 -0.49 -1.83
N LEU A 115 -6.54 0.00 -0.65
CA LEU A 115 -6.98 -0.50 0.66
C LEU A 115 -8.02 0.40 1.34
N ASP A 116 -8.62 1.35 0.61
CA ASP A 116 -9.68 2.25 1.09
C ASP A 116 -9.31 3.03 2.35
N ASN A 117 -8.02 3.37 2.53
CA ASN A 117 -7.61 4.11 3.71
C ASN A 117 -8.05 5.59 3.68
N THR A 118 -8.46 6.10 2.51
CA THR A 118 -9.12 7.40 2.41
C THR A 118 -10.41 7.47 3.22
N ASP A 119 -11.13 6.35 3.37
CA ASP A 119 -12.35 6.27 4.17
C ASP A 119 -12.10 5.80 5.62
N ASN A 120 -10.83 5.68 6.01
CA ASN A 120 -10.43 5.26 7.36
C ASN A 120 -10.42 6.47 8.32
N GLU A 121 -11.54 6.67 8.99
CA GLU A 121 -11.77 7.81 9.87
C GLU A 121 -11.84 7.39 11.35
N GLY A 122 -11.18 8.15 12.23
CA GLY A 122 -11.23 7.88 13.66
C GLY A 122 -12.62 8.16 14.23
N PRO A 123 -13.28 7.20 14.92
CA PRO A 123 -14.63 7.39 15.45
C PRO A 123 -14.73 8.51 16.49
N ASN A 124 -13.62 8.83 17.19
CA ASN A 124 -13.54 9.92 18.17
C ASN A 124 -12.78 11.14 17.62
N SER A 125 -12.53 11.20 16.31
CA SER A 125 -11.86 12.33 15.67
C SER A 125 -12.72 13.59 15.70
N LYS A 126 -12.11 14.77 15.59
CA LYS A 126 -12.85 16.04 15.55
C LYS A 126 -13.89 16.04 14.42
N GLY A 127 -13.50 15.53 13.25
CA GLY A 127 -14.37 15.42 12.08
C GLY A 127 -15.51 14.44 12.27
N ALA A 128 -15.32 13.36 13.04
CA ALA A 128 -16.37 12.39 13.37
C ALA A 128 -17.46 12.97 14.28
N LEU A 129 -17.08 13.89 15.17
CA LEU A 129 -17.96 14.51 16.16
C LEU A 129 -18.73 15.73 15.63
N GLU A 130 -18.54 16.10 14.36
CA GLU A 130 -19.21 17.24 13.75
C GLU A 130 -20.76 17.02 13.66
N PRO A 131 -21.59 18.01 14.05
CA PRO A 131 -23.05 17.84 14.13
C PRO A 131 -23.73 17.42 12.82
N TRP A 132 -23.18 17.86 11.68
CA TRP A 132 -23.75 17.54 10.37
C TRP A 132 -23.73 16.04 10.07
N ARG A 133 -22.77 15.28 10.61
CA ARG A 133 -22.69 13.83 10.38
C ARG A 133 -23.89 13.09 10.94
N LYS A 134 -24.34 13.48 12.14
CA LYS A 134 -25.57 12.93 12.73
C LYS A 134 -26.80 13.35 11.94
N LYS A 135 -26.86 14.61 11.51
CA LYS A 135 -27.97 15.15 10.70
C LYS A 135 -28.11 14.46 9.34
N GLU A 136 -27.00 14.12 8.70
CA GLU A 136 -26.97 13.46 7.38
C GLU A 136 -26.88 11.93 7.44
N ASN A 137 -26.88 11.34 8.63
CA ASN A 137 -26.67 9.90 8.86
C ASN A 137 -25.39 9.35 8.18
N LYS A 138 -24.27 10.06 8.39
CA LYS A 138 -22.94 9.73 7.85
C LYS A 138 -21.90 9.61 8.98
N PRO A 139 -22.01 8.58 9.84
CA PRO A 139 -21.04 8.37 10.90
C PRO A 139 -19.64 8.15 10.32
N ALA A 140 -18.60 8.49 11.10
CA ALA A 140 -17.24 8.10 10.76
C ALA A 140 -17.10 6.57 10.85
N THR A 141 -16.39 5.99 9.88
CA THR A 141 -16.19 4.54 9.80
C THR A 141 -14.70 4.24 9.89
N ILE A 142 -14.37 3.26 10.73
CA ILE A 142 -13.03 2.69 10.75
C ILE A 142 -12.91 1.66 9.62
N ASN A 143 -11.78 1.66 8.92
CA ASN A 143 -11.45 0.62 7.96
C ASN A 143 -10.13 -0.04 8.36
N GLU A 144 -10.23 -1.31 8.76
CA GLU A 144 -9.08 -2.08 9.27
C GLU A 144 -8.26 -2.78 8.18
N ASN A 145 -8.74 -2.81 6.93
CA ASN A 145 -8.12 -3.63 5.89
C ASN A 145 -6.64 -3.27 5.65
N HIS A 146 -6.33 -1.97 5.59
CA HIS A 146 -4.95 -1.53 5.40
C HIS A 146 -4.04 -1.89 6.58
N ALA A 147 -4.55 -1.81 7.81
CA ALA A 147 -3.81 -2.22 9.01
C ALA A 147 -3.57 -3.73 9.04
N ARG A 148 -4.59 -4.51 8.67
CA ARG A 148 -4.50 -5.96 8.54
C ARG A 148 -3.44 -6.35 7.53
N GLU A 149 -3.45 -5.78 6.33
CA GLU A 149 -2.44 -6.09 5.31
C GLU A 149 -1.04 -5.63 5.71
N LEU A 150 -0.92 -4.47 6.37
CA LEU A 150 0.36 -4.00 6.89
C LEU A 150 1.00 -5.04 7.83
N LEU A 151 0.22 -5.63 8.74
CA LEU A 151 0.69 -6.68 9.65
C LEU A 151 0.90 -8.02 8.92
N GLU A 152 -0.11 -8.46 8.17
CA GLU A 152 -0.23 -9.82 7.64
C GLU A 152 0.61 -10.07 6.39
N LEU A 153 0.57 -9.15 5.43
CA LEU A 153 1.14 -9.37 4.10
C LEU A 153 2.45 -8.62 3.89
N HIS A 154 2.58 -7.46 4.54
CA HIS A 154 3.67 -6.52 4.30
C HIS A 154 4.79 -6.55 5.33
N THR A 155 4.55 -7.07 6.54
CA THR A 155 5.58 -7.04 7.61
C THR A 155 5.70 -8.36 8.38
N VAL A 156 4.96 -8.53 9.46
CA VAL A 156 5.26 -9.53 10.50
C VAL A 156 4.63 -10.89 10.23
N SER A 157 3.65 -10.95 9.32
CA SER A 157 2.83 -12.12 9.01
C SER A 157 1.97 -12.60 10.19
N PRO A 158 0.97 -13.48 9.95
CA PRO A 158 0.14 -14.04 11.02
C PRO A 158 0.93 -14.77 12.12
N ASN A 159 2.11 -15.30 11.77
CA ASN A 159 2.98 -16.02 12.70
C ASN A 159 3.53 -15.14 13.84
N ALA A 160 3.38 -13.81 13.76
CA ALA A 160 3.78 -12.91 14.83
C ALA A 160 2.81 -12.89 16.02
N GLY A 161 1.62 -13.47 15.89
CA GLY A 161 0.66 -13.59 16.99
C GLY A 161 -0.01 -12.28 17.41
N TYR A 162 -0.16 -11.32 16.47
CA TYR A 162 -1.00 -10.14 16.73
C TYR A 162 -2.46 -10.53 16.95
N THR A 163 -3.16 -9.71 17.71
CA THR A 163 -4.58 -9.88 18.02
C THR A 163 -5.44 -9.02 17.10
N GLN A 164 -6.76 -9.25 17.10
CA GLN A 164 -7.71 -8.35 16.44
C GLN A 164 -7.63 -6.92 17.02
N GLU A 165 -7.34 -6.78 18.31
CA GLU A 165 -7.17 -5.47 18.94
C GLU A 165 -5.95 -4.74 18.38
N ASP A 166 -4.83 -5.43 18.12
CA ASP A 166 -3.66 -4.83 17.48
C ASP A 166 -3.98 -4.28 16.08
N ILE A 167 -4.82 -4.98 15.31
CA ILE A 167 -5.29 -4.52 14.00
C ILE A 167 -6.11 -3.23 14.15
N ILE A 168 -7.06 -3.20 15.08
CA ILE A 168 -7.91 -2.02 15.34
C ILE A 168 -7.05 -0.83 15.79
N GLN A 169 -6.11 -1.06 16.70
CA GLN A 169 -5.21 -0.02 17.20
C GLN A 169 -4.28 0.51 16.12
N LEU A 170 -3.78 -0.37 15.25
CA LEU A 170 -3.02 0.05 14.07
C LEU A 170 -3.90 0.80 13.07
N ALA A 171 -5.14 0.38 12.84
CA ALA A 171 -6.10 1.11 12.01
C ALA A 171 -6.30 2.53 12.55
N TYR A 172 -6.41 2.70 13.88
CA TYR A 172 -6.45 4.02 14.52
C TYR A 172 -5.18 4.85 14.28
N ILE A 173 -3.99 4.24 14.27
CA ILE A 173 -2.75 4.94 13.89
C ILE A 173 -2.82 5.42 12.42
N MET A 174 -3.46 4.65 11.54
CA MET A 174 -3.54 4.92 10.11
C MET A 174 -4.68 5.88 9.71
N THR A 175 -5.64 6.15 10.60
CA THR A 175 -6.72 7.12 10.35
C THR A 175 -6.18 8.50 9.96
N GLY A 176 -6.82 9.15 9.00
CA GLY A 176 -6.45 10.47 8.50
C GLY A 176 -5.33 10.50 7.47
N TRP A 177 -4.67 9.37 7.17
CA TRP A 177 -3.83 9.25 5.97
C TRP A 177 -4.72 9.04 4.74
N GLN A 178 -4.88 10.07 3.92
CA GLN A 178 -5.84 10.08 2.82
C GLN A 178 -5.37 10.94 1.65
N HIS A 179 -6.03 10.81 0.50
CA HIS A 179 -5.83 11.75 -0.62
C HIS A 179 -6.36 13.13 -0.26
N LYS A 180 -5.64 14.19 -0.66
CA LYS A 180 -6.11 15.56 -0.46
C LYS A 180 -7.27 15.87 -1.41
N TRP A 181 -8.47 15.95 -0.85
CA TRP A 181 -9.66 16.29 -1.64
C TRP A 181 -9.76 17.80 -1.90
N ASN A 182 -10.11 18.17 -3.14
CA ASN A 182 -10.65 19.48 -3.48
C ASN A 182 -11.52 19.40 -4.74
N ASN A 183 -12.28 20.45 -5.05
CA ASN A 183 -13.20 20.49 -6.19
C ASN A 183 -12.53 20.37 -7.57
N ARG A 184 -11.21 20.59 -7.68
CA ARG A 184 -10.46 20.53 -8.94
C ARG A 184 -9.79 19.18 -9.16
N SER A 185 -9.06 18.67 -8.16
CA SER A 185 -8.34 17.39 -8.23
C SER A 185 -9.15 16.20 -7.76
N LEU A 186 -10.24 16.43 -7.02
CA LEU A 186 -11.02 15.36 -6.38
C LEU A 186 -10.08 14.42 -5.59
N GLU A 187 -10.17 13.10 -5.80
CA GLU A 187 -9.30 12.07 -5.22
C GLU A 187 -7.86 12.04 -5.76
N THR A 188 -7.53 12.81 -6.80
CA THR A 188 -6.18 12.77 -7.41
C THR A 188 -5.17 13.69 -6.71
N GLY A 189 -5.51 14.24 -5.54
CA GLY A 189 -4.57 15.02 -4.76
C GLY A 189 -3.54 14.14 -4.04
N ASP A 190 -2.40 14.73 -3.68
CA ASP A 190 -1.35 14.05 -2.95
C ASP A 190 -1.87 13.42 -1.65
N VAL A 191 -1.24 12.32 -1.24
CA VAL A 191 -1.50 11.73 0.07
C VAL A 191 -0.98 12.68 1.15
N TRP A 192 -1.80 12.90 2.16
CA TRP A 192 -1.44 13.73 3.30
C TRP A 192 -2.09 13.19 4.58
N PHE A 193 -1.67 13.76 5.71
CA PHE A 193 -2.22 13.43 7.01
C PHE A 193 -3.18 14.55 7.43
N GLU A 194 -4.48 14.23 7.49
CA GLU A 194 -5.56 15.12 7.97
C GLU A 194 -5.77 14.94 9.49
N PRO A 195 -5.30 15.88 10.33
CA PRO A 195 -5.40 15.74 11.78
C PRO A 195 -6.83 15.76 12.30
N LYS A 196 -7.79 16.35 11.57
CA LYS A 196 -9.19 16.41 12.00
C LYS A 196 -9.89 15.05 11.90
N VAL A 197 -9.42 14.17 11.03
CA VAL A 197 -9.97 12.82 10.80
C VAL A 197 -9.23 11.75 11.61
N HIS A 198 -8.05 12.07 12.12
CA HIS A 198 -7.26 11.15 12.93
C HIS A 198 -7.91 10.84 14.28
N GLN A 199 -7.93 9.57 14.66
CA GLN A 199 -8.35 9.11 15.99
C GLN A 199 -7.44 9.76 17.05
N PRO A 200 -7.96 10.40 18.10
CA PRO A 200 -7.13 10.94 19.18
C PRO A 200 -6.58 9.83 20.10
N GLY A 201 -5.89 10.22 21.18
CA GLY A 201 -5.41 9.27 22.19
C GLY A 201 -4.17 8.45 21.80
N LYS A 202 -3.58 7.79 22.79
CA LYS A 202 -2.51 6.81 22.56
C LYS A 202 -3.10 5.53 21.96
N LYS A 203 -2.30 4.81 21.17
CA LYS A 203 -2.67 3.51 20.59
C LYS A 203 -1.68 2.47 21.11
N VAL A 204 -2.12 1.23 21.26
CA VAL A 204 -1.27 0.12 21.70
C VAL A 204 -1.22 -0.93 20.61
N VAL A 205 -0.03 -1.23 20.09
CA VAL A 205 0.15 -2.31 19.11
C VAL A 205 1.31 -3.17 19.60
N PHE A 206 1.12 -4.49 19.71
CA PHE A 206 2.08 -5.43 20.30
C PHE A 206 2.55 -4.99 21.70
N ASN A 207 1.60 -4.64 22.59
CA ASN A 207 1.88 -4.15 23.94
C ASN A 207 2.78 -2.90 24.01
N LYS A 208 3.00 -2.21 22.88
CA LYS A 208 3.80 -0.99 22.81
C LYS A 208 2.92 0.22 22.56
N GLU A 209 3.11 1.28 23.35
CA GLU A 209 2.36 2.52 23.19
C GLU A 209 2.92 3.41 22.07
N TYR A 210 2.02 3.92 21.24
CA TYR A 210 2.29 4.93 20.22
C TYR A 210 1.51 6.21 20.52
N LYS A 211 2.22 7.34 20.50
CA LYS A 211 1.60 8.67 20.65
C LYS A 211 0.70 8.96 19.45
N SER A 212 -0.40 9.66 19.71
CA SER A 212 -1.30 10.16 18.65
C SER A 212 -0.57 11.05 17.64
N GLY A 213 -1.10 11.09 16.42
CA GLY A 213 -0.69 12.01 15.37
C GLY A 213 0.21 11.39 14.30
N ARG A 214 0.60 12.22 13.33
CA ARG A 214 1.28 11.83 12.08
C ARG A 214 2.47 10.88 12.27
N LYS A 215 3.28 11.09 13.32
CA LYS A 215 4.50 10.32 13.58
C LYS A 215 4.24 8.90 14.12
N GLY A 216 3.00 8.57 14.48
CA GLY A 216 2.65 7.23 14.96
C GLY A 216 2.95 6.16 13.90
N LEU A 217 2.59 6.43 12.64
CA LEU A 217 2.74 5.48 11.54
C LEU A 217 4.21 5.11 11.27
N SER A 218 5.10 6.09 11.18
CA SER A 218 6.52 5.80 10.95
C SER A 218 7.16 5.02 12.10
N LYS A 219 6.73 5.27 13.35
CA LYS A 219 7.23 4.55 14.51
C LYS A 219 6.77 3.09 14.54
N VAL A 220 5.48 2.83 14.30
CA VAL A 220 5.00 1.45 14.28
C VAL A 220 5.59 0.68 13.10
N ILE A 221 5.74 1.29 11.93
CA ILE A 221 6.41 0.65 10.78
C ILE A 221 7.87 0.33 11.10
N LYS A 222 8.60 1.23 11.77
CA LYS A 222 9.96 0.95 12.24
C LYS A 222 10.02 -0.28 13.13
N ASP A 223 9.10 -0.38 14.09
CA ASP A 223 9.06 -1.51 15.02
C ASP A 223 8.68 -2.82 14.30
N LEU A 224 7.68 -2.78 13.41
CA LEU A 224 7.26 -3.94 12.60
C LEU A 224 8.38 -4.42 11.66
N ALA A 225 9.05 -3.50 10.94
CA ALA A 225 10.14 -3.83 10.01
C ALA A 225 11.38 -4.42 10.71
N ASN A 226 11.54 -4.14 12.00
CA ASN A 226 12.62 -4.68 12.83
C ASN A 226 12.20 -5.87 13.69
N HIS A 227 10.93 -6.29 13.63
CA HIS A 227 10.44 -7.44 14.38
C HIS A 227 11.08 -8.74 13.87
N PRO A 228 11.47 -9.68 14.76
CA PRO A 228 12.06 -10.96 14.35
C PRO A 228 11.21 -11.72 13.32
N SER A 229 9.89 -11.80 13.53
CA SER A 229 8.96 -12.44 12.58
C SER A 229 8.96 -11.77 11.21
N CYS A 230 9.16 -10.44 11.12
CA CYS A 230 9.26 -9.76 9.84
C CYS A 230 10.55 -10.15 9.10
N ARG A 231 11.68 -10.21 9.80
CA ARG A 231 12.96 -10.62 9.19
C ARG A 231 12.89 -12.05 8.66
N GLU A 232 12.32 -12.95 9.45
CA GLU A 232 12.12 -14.34 9.08
C GLU A 232 11.15 -14.47 7.90
N PHE A 233 10.00 -13.79 7.95
CA PHE A 233 9.01 -13.79 6.87
C PHE A 233 9.60 -13.34 5.53
N ILE A 234 10.34 -12.22 5.53
CA ILE A 234 10.94 -11.70 4.30
C ILE A 234 12.08 -12.61 3.81
N ALA A 235 12.91 -13.14 4.72
CA ALA A 235 13.97 -14.08 4.34
C ALA A 235 13.40 -15.35 3.70
N ILE A 236 12.32 -15.92 4.25
CA ILE A 236 11.59 -17.05 3.66
C ILE A 236 11.07 -16.68 2.27
N LYS A 237 10.44 -15.51 2.10
CA LYS A 237 9.93 -15.07 0.78
C LYS A 237 11.05 -14.91 -0.25
N LEU A 238 12.21 -14.38 0.16
CA LEU A 238 13.38 -14.24 -0.73
C LEU A 238 13.93 -15.61 -1.13
N CYS A 239 14.12 -16.53 -0.18
CA CYS A 239 14.56 -17.89 -0.50
C CYS A 239 13.55 -18.63 -1.39
N ARG A 240 12.24 -18.47 -1.15
CA ARG A 240 11.19 -18.99 -2.05
C ARG A 240 11.30 -18.44 -3.46
N HIS A 241 11.57 -17.16 -3.58
CA HIS A 241 11.64 -16.52 -4.88
C HIS A 241 12.88 -16.91 -5.68
N PHE A 242 14.01 -17.18 -5.04
CA PHE A 242 15.31 -17.37 -5.71
C PHE A 242 15.85 -18.80 -5.67
N ILE A 243 15.42 -19.63 -4.71
CA ILE A 243 16.11 -20.90 -4.37
C ILE A 243 15.15 -22.09 -4.46
N THR A 244 14.15 -22.16 -3.57
CA THR A 244 13.27 -23.33 -3.40
C THR A 244 11.97 -22.97 -2.70
N ASP A 245 10.88 -23.68 -3.03
CA ASP A 245 9.56 -23.50 -2.42
C ASP A 245 9.52 -23.78 -0.91
N GLU A 246 10.44 -24.61 -0.42
CA GLU A 246 10.59 -25.01 0.99
C GLU A 246 11.96 -24.60 1.57
N PRO A 247 12.19 -23.31 1.89
CA PRO A 247 13.47 -22.88 2.46
C PRO A 247 13.75 -23.48 3.83
N THR A 248 14.98 -23.93 4.06
CA THR A 248 15.43 -24.38 5.39
C THR A 248 15.88 -23.20 6.27
N LYS A 249 16.03 -23.44 7.58
CA LYS A 249 16.52 -22.42 8.54
C LYS A 249 17.94 -21.96 8.19
N GLU A 250 18.77 -22.87 7.68
CA GLU A 250 20.14 -22.59 7.25
C GLU A 250 20.18 -21.65 6.06
N MET A 251 19.22 -21.77 5.12
CA MET A 251 19.12 -20.88 3.96
C MET A 251 18.73 -19.45 4.36
N ILE A 252 17.78 -19.28 5.28
CA ILE A 252 17.30 -17.95 5.67
C ILE A 252 18.24 -17.22 6.65
N LYS A 253 19.04 -17.96 7.43
CA LYS A 253 19.89 -17.42 8.50
C LYS A 253 20.88 -16.33 8.02
N PRO A 254 21.62 -16.48 6.91
CA PRO A 254 22.51 -15.43 6.42
C PRO A 254 21.78 -14.13 6.08
N ILE A 255 20.54 -14.22 5.56
CA ILE A 255 19.71 -13.06 5.21
C ILE A 255 19.27 -12.33 6.48
N ILE A 256 18.81 -13.06 7.51
CA ILE A 256 18.42 -12.50 8.80
C ILE A 256 19.61 -11.78 9.45
N ILE A 257 20.81 -12.39 9.45
CA ILE A 257 22.03 -11.78 10.00
C ILE A 257 22.38 -10.48 9.25
N ALA A 258 22.30 -10.48 7.91
CA ALA A 258 22.56 -9.28 7.13
C ALA A 258 21.53 -8.18 7.43
N TRP A 259 20.27 -8.55 7.62
CA TRP A 259 19.21 -7.63 8.03
C TRP A 259 19.50 -6.99 9.37
N GLU A 260 19.88 -7.79 10.37
CA GLU A 260 20.19 -7.32 11.72
C GLU A 260 21.36 -6.35 11.75
N LYS A 261 22.45 -6.68 11.06
CA LYS A 261 23.66 -5.85 11.01
C LYS A 261 23.43 -4.51 10.31
N SER A 262 22.56 -4.49 9.30
CA SER A 262 22.35 -3.32 8.45
C SER A 262 21.09 -2.50 8.80
N GLY A 263 20.30 -2.96 9.77
CA GLY A 263 18.98 -2.35 10.05
C GLY A 263 17.99 -2.52 8.90
N GLY A 264 18.10 -3.62 8.14
CA GLY A 264 17.25 -3.91 6.99
C GLY A 264 17.59 -3.07 5.76
N PHE A 265 18.84 -2.63 5.59
CA PHE A 265 19.27 -1.98 4.35
C PHE A 265 19.22 -2.98 3.19
N LEU A 266 18.33 -2.74 2.24
CA LEU A 266 17.95 -3.72 1.22
C LEU A 266 19.12 -4.20 0.36
N PRO A 267 20.10 -3.36 -0.06
CA PRO A 267 21.28 -3.85 -0.77
C PRO A 267 22.05 -4.95 -0.04
N GLU A 268 22.22 -4.85 1.29
CA GLU A 268 22.92 -5.88 2.08
C GLU A 268 22.07 -7.14 2.24
N VAL A 269 20.76 -6.98 2.46
CA VAL A 269 19.80 -8.10 2.51
C VAL A 269 19.75 -8.86 1.19
N HIS A 270 19.66 -8.14 0.06
CA HIS A 270 19.63 -8.73 -1.28
C HIS A 270 20.96 -9.43 -1.58
N LYS A 271 22.09 -8.81 -1.27
CA LYS A 271 23.41 -9.42 -1.45
C LYS A 271 23.53 -10.72 -0.66
N ALA A 272 23.03 -10.77 0.57
CA ALA A 272 22.98 -12.00 1.35
C ALA A 272 22.09 -13.06 0.70
N ALA A 273 20.88 -12.70 0.25
CA ALA A 273 19.98 -13.63 -0.43
C ALA A 273 20.59 -14.23 -1.71
N ILE A 274 21.26 -13.41 -2.52
CA ILE A 274 21.92 -13.87 -3.74
C ILE A 274 23.12 -14.79 -3.44
N LYS A 275 23.91 -14.51 -2.40
CA LYS A 275 25.00 -15.39 -1.95
C LYS A 275 24.54 -16.75 -1.40
N VAL A 276 23.29 -16.84 -0.95
CA VAL A 276 22.71 -18.13 -0.55
C VAL A 276 22.22 -18.90 -1.77
N ALA A 277 21.76 -18.20 -2.81
CA ALA A 277 21.23 -18.80 -4.03
C ALA A 277 22.31 -19.30 -5.00
N PHE A 278 23.49 -18.70 -5.00
CA PHE A 278 24.61 -18.99 -5.91
C PHE A 278 25.94 -18.99 -5.15
#